data_AF-A0AB39QEU0-F1
#
_entry.id   AF-A0AB39QEU0-F1
#
_cell.length_a   1.000
_cell.length_b   1.000
_cell.length_c   1.000
_cell.angle_alpha   90.00
_cell.angle_beta   90.00
_cell.angle_gamma   90.00
#
_symmetry.space_group_name_H-M   'P 1'
#
loop_
_entity.id
_entity.type
_entity.pdbx_description
1 polymer ?
#
loop_
_entity_poly.entity_id
_entity_poly.type
_entity_poly.pdbx_seq_one_letter_code
_entity_poly.pdbx_strand_id
1 'polypeptide(L)'
;MRRQTTPAPGVLTDKGTKGKRAREVPVVEEIRPLVAQRILSAGPNPDARLFAGPRGGGISTAVLRDATHWDDVVTKLGYEHLRRHDLRHTGPTWFADAGVQVHVLRRTAGHGSLTTTQRYPHPDVHKITAAGAALSAHLGVLRAPRSLPEPDRRDPLTPVKGAGPQLVPKNDQGPVSDASETGPELRLSPVGTTGFEPATP
;
A
#
# COMPACT_ATOMS: atom_id res chain seq x y z
N MET A 1 -12.59 4.47 11.82
CA MET A 1 -13.62 5.54 11.85
C MET A 1 -14.92 5.02 12.44
N ARG A 2 -15.36 5.55 13.59
CA ARG A 2 -16.56 5.09 14.34
C ARG A 2 -17.74 6.07 14.30
N ARG A 3 -17.47 7.37 14.11
CA ARG A 3 -18.47 8.46 14.09
C ARG A 3 -18.36 9.27 12.79
N GLN A 4 -19.47 9.81 12.32
CA GLN A 4 -19.52 10.77 11.23
C GLN A 4 -20.26 12.02 11.69
N THR A 5 -19.62 13.18 11.58
CA THR A 5 -20.27 14.46 11.90
C THR A 5 -20.98 14.96 10.65
N THR A 6 -22.27 15.26 10.77
CA THR A 6 -23.10 15.76 9.67
C THR A 6 -23.74 17.09 10.05
N PRO A 7 -23.93 18.02 9.10
CA PRO A 7 -24.73 19.22 9.32
C PRO A 7 -26.18 18.83 9.66
N ALA A 8 -26.73 19.44 10.69
CA ALA A 8 -28.15 19.54 10.99
C ALA A 8 -28.51 21.04 11.08
N PRO A 9 -29.79 21.45 11.03
CA PRO A 9 -30.17 22.86 11.12
C PRO A 9 -29.51 23.53 12.33
N GLY A 10 -28.57 24.45 12.07
CA GLY A 10 -27.84 25.21 13.08
C GLY A 10 -26.69 24.50 13.84
N VAL A 11 -26.51 23.18 13.74
CA VAL A 11 -25.51 22.44 14.56
C VAL A 11 -24.88 21.26 13.80
N LEU A 12 -23.61 20.97 14.08
CA LEU A 12 -22.95 19.74 13.64
C LEU A 12 -23.29 18.58 14.60
N THR A 13 -23.95 17.55 14.09
CA THR A 13 -24.37 16.40 14.90
C THR A 13 -23.55 15.17 14.54
N ASP A 14 -23.07 14.43 15.54
CA ASP A 14 -22.47 13.12 15.33
C ASP A 14 -23.56 12.08 15.08
N LYS A 15 -23.46 11.40 13.95
CA LYS A 15 -24.27 10.23 13.62
C LYS A 15 -23.34 9.03 13.44
N GLY A 16 -23.92 7.83 13.54
CA GLY A 16 -23.26 6.64 12.99
C GLY A 16 -22.96 6.86 11.51
N THR A 17 -21.94 6.18 10.98
CA THR A 17 -21.75 6.12 9.51
C THR A 17 -23.04 5.63 8.85
N LYS A 18 -23.26 5.90 7.55
CA LYS A 18 -24.50 5.50 6.83
C LYS A 18 -24.84 3.99 6.97
N GLY A 19 -23.89 3.16 7.40
CA GLY A 19 -24.10 1.74 7.76
C GLY A 19 -23.90 1.38 9.23
N LYS A 20 -23.75 2.35 10.14
CA LYS A 20 -23.45 2.20 11.60
C LYS A 20 -22.26 1.28 11.94
N ARG A 21 -21.41 0.99 10.96
CA ARG A 21 -20.24 0.12 11.10
C ARG A 21 -18.97 0.93 11.19
N ALA A 22 -18.17 0.62 12.20
CA ALA A 22 -16.79 1.09 12.26
C ALA A 22 -16.01 0.49 11.08
N ARG A 23 -15.15 1.29 10.46
CA ARG A 23 -14.23 0.81 9.42
C ARG A 23 -12.80 1.20 9.71
N GLU A 24 -11.89 0.32 9.35
CA GLU A 24 -10.47 0.62 9.29
C GLU A 24 -10.16 1.26 7.94
N VAL A 25 -9.33 2.28 7.96
CA VAL A 25 -8.84 2.96 6.76
C VAL A 25 -7.32 2.89 6.85
N PRO A 26 -6.64 2.28 5.88
CA PRO A 26 -5.19 2.24 5.87
C PRO A 26 -4.66 3.67 5.74
N VAL A 27 -3.70 4.00 6.61
CA VAL A 27 -2.95 5.25 6.56
C VAL A 27 -1.65 4.95 5.82
N VAL A 28 -1.44 5.61 4.68
CA VAL A 28 -0.23 5.43 3.87
C VAL A 28 0.98 6.04 4.58
N GLU A 29 2.17 5.48 4.34
CA GLU A 29 3.41 5.85 5.05
C GLU A 29 3.68 7.36 4.96
N GLU A 30 3.40 7.96 3.81
CA GLU A 30 3.66 9.36 3.49
C GLU A 30 2.91 10.33 4.42
N ILE A 31 1.73 9.94 4.93
CA ILE A 31 0.93 10.79 5.81
C ILE A 31 1.01 10.37 7.29
N ARG A 32 1.64 9.24 7.61
CA ARG A 32 1.72 8.76 9.00
C ARG A 32 2.37 9.76 9.95
N PRO A 33 3.49 10.44 9.62
CA PRO A 33 4.10 11.42 10.51
C PRO A 33 3.14 12.58 10.84
N LEU A 34 2.40 13.07 9.84
CA LEU A 34 1.44 14.16 10.00
C LEU A 34 0.27 13.74 10.90
N VAL A 35 -0.26 12.53 10.70
CA VAL A 35 -1.35 11.99 11.53
C VAL A 35 -0.86 11.78 12.97
N ALA A 36 0.33 11.22 13.17
CA ALA A 36 0.92 11.00 14.48
C ALA A 36 1.13 12.32 15.24
N GLN A 37 1.73 13.32 14.58
CA GLN A 37 1.89 14.65 15.14
C GLN A 37 0.54 15.26 15.54
N ARG A 38 -0.48 15.12 14.68
CA ARG A 38 -1.81 15.66 14.98
C ARG A 38 -2.47 14.99 16.18
N ILE A 39 -2.28 13.68 16.35
CA ILE A 39 -2.77 12.92 17.51
C ILE A 39 -2.11 13.45 18.78
N LEU A 40 -0.79 13.65 18.78
CA LEU A 40 -0.07 14.22 19.92
C LEU A 40 -0.60 15.63 20.27
N SER A 41 -0.80 16.49 19.27
CA SER A 41 -1.35 17.83 19.49
C SER A 41 -2.83 17.84 19.91
N ALA A 42 -3.59 16.77 19.67
CA ALA A 42 -4.98 16.66 20.13
C ALA A 42 -5.07 16.32 21.63
N GLY A 43 -3.96 15.92 22.26
CA GLY A 43 -3.88 15.56 23.66
C GLY A 43 -4.25 14.09 23.92
N PRO A 44 -4.19 13.66 25.20
CA PRO A 44 -4.24 12.25 25.57
C PRO A 44 -5.65 11.63 25.55
N ASN A 45 -6.70 12.43 25.41
CA ASN A 45 -8.08 11.93 25.47
C ASN A 45 -8.39 11.10 24.19
N PRO A 46 -8.65 9.78 24.31
CA PRO A 46 -8.90 8.92 23.15
C PRO A 46 -10.21 9.23 22.43
N ASP A 47 -11.16 9.88 23.11
CA ASP A 47 -12.45 10.29 22.54
C ASP A 47 -12.42 11.73 21.99
N ALA A 48 -11.29 12.44 22.10
CA ALA A 48 -11.14 13.77 21.53
C ALA A 48 -11.23 13.74 20.00
N ARG A 49 -11.79 14.82 19.44
CA ARG A 49 -11.79 15.00 17.98
C ARG A 49 -10.38 15.26 17.49
N LEU A 50 -9.92 14.44 16.53
CA LEU A 50 -8.62 14.66 15.89
C LEU A 50 -8.54 16.02 15.18
N PHE A 51 -9.66 16.52 14.65
CA PHE A 51 -9.78 17.87 14.11
C PHE A 51 -11.01 18.54 14.74
N ALA A 52 -10.77 19.63 15.46
CA ALA A 52 -11.81 20.43 16.11
C ALA A 52 -11.90 21.80 15.43
N GLY A 53 -13.10 22.38 15.41
CA GLY A 53 -13.29 23.77 15.03
C GLY A 53 -12.76 24.73 16.11
N PRO A 54 -12.69 26.04 15.82
CA PRO A 54 -12.16 27.06 16.73
C PRO A 54 -12.81 27.09 18.12
N ARG A 55 -14.06 26.64 18.24
CA ARG A 55 -14.81 26.57 19.50
C ARG A 55 -14.80 25.18 20.17
N GLY A 56 -13.85 24.32 19.80
CA GLY A 56 -13.71 22.95 20.35
C GLY A 56 -14.74 21.91 19.83
N GLY A 57 -15.75 22.35 19.08
CA GLY A 57 -16.74 21.47 18.45
C GLY A 57 -16.25 20.79 17.15
N GLY A 58 -17.17 20.15 16.43
CA GLY A 58 -16.87 19.62 15.09
C GLY A 58 -16.39 20.72 14.13
N ILE A 59 -15.48 20.38 13.23
CA ILE A 59 -15.06 21.29 12.16
C ILE A 59 -16.12 21.30 11.05
N SER A 60 -16.60 22.49 10.66
CA SER A 60 -17.54 22.64 9.54
C SER A 60 -16.81 22.62 8.20
N THR A 61 -17.55 22.40 7.11
CA THR A 61 -16.97 22.42 5.76
C THR A 61 -16.41 23.79 5.37
N ALA A 62 -17.04 24.88 5.85
CA ALA A 62 -16.56 26.25 5.67
C ALA A 62 -15.27 26.49 6.45
N VAL A 63 -15.27 26.21 7.76
CA VAL A 63 -14.07 26.35 8.60
C VAL A 63 -12.90 25.53 8.06
N LEU A 64 -13.17 24.30 7.59
CA LEU A 64 -12.14 23.48 6.96
C LEU A 64 -11.64 24.12 5.66
N ARG A 65 -12.51 24.74 4.86
CA ARG A 65 -12.13 25.40 3.59
C ARG A 65 -11.14 26.53 3.90
N ASP A 66 -11.52 27.38 4.84
CA ASP A 66 -10.75 28.55 5.27
C ASP A 66 -9.42 28.13 5.90
N ALA A 67 -9.44 27.19 6.85
CA ALA A 67 -8.24 26.72 7.54
C ALA A 67 -7.20 26.08 6.61
N THR A 68 -7.64 25.49 5.48
CA THR A 68 -6.75 24.91 4.47
C THR A 68 -6.34 25.89 3.38
N HIS A 69 -6.83 27.13 3.40
CA HIS A 69 -6.69 28.08 2.28
C HIS A 69 -7.06 27.43 0.95
N TRP A 70 -8.19 26.71 0.94
CA TRP A 70 -8.54 25.81 -0.17
C TRP A 70 -8.55 26.53 -1.52
N ASP A 71 -9.07 27.75 -1.56
CA ASP A 71 -9.17 28.54 -2.79
C ASP A 71 -7.79 28.88 -3.35
N ASP A 72 -6.86 29.33 -2.51
CA ASP A 72 -5.48 29.59 -2.91
C ASP A 72 -4.77 28.33 -3.41
N VAL A 73 -5.01 27.19 -2.75
CA VAL A 73 -4.45 25.89 -3.16
C VAL A 73 -4.97 25.50 -4.54
N VAL A 74 -6.28 25.60 -4.75
CA VAL A 74 -6.91 25.27 -6.03
C VAL A 74 -6.42 26.18 -7.16
N THR A 75 -6.34 27.50 -6.90
CA THR A 75 -5.79 28.47 -7.85
C THR A 75 -4.33 28.17 -8.20
N LYS A 76 -3.48 27.90 -7.20
CA LYS A 76 -2.06 27.56 -7.42
C LYS A 76 -1.86 26.28 -8.21
N LEU A 77 -2.74 25.30 -8.05
CA LEU A 77 -2.71 24.05 -8.80
C LEU A 77 -3.29 24.19 -10.22
N GLY A 78 -3.98 25.29 -10.54
CA GLY A 78 -4.57 25.53 -11.86
C GLY A 78 -5.84 24.73 -12.14
N TYR A 79 -6.54 24.23 -11.12
CA TYR A 79 -7.77 23.44 -11.29
C TYR A 79 -9.01 24.16 -10.76
N GLU A 80 -9.51 25.18 -11.45
CA GLU A 80 -10.58 26.10 -10.98
C GLU A 80 -11.87 25.42 -10.45
N HIS A 81 -12.14 24.17 -10.84
CA HIS A 81 -13.32 23.41 -10.41
C HIS A 81 -13.01 22.24 -9.47
N LEU A 82 -11.78 22.14 -8.95
CA LEU A 82 -11.41 21.07 -8.03
C LEU A 82 -12.18 21.20 -6.70
N ARG A 83 -12.96 20.18 -6.38
CA ARG A 83 -13.67 20.05 -5.11
C ARG A 83 -12.97 19.00 -4.25
N ARG A 84 -13.07 19.14 -2.93
CA ARG A 84 -12.60 18.11 -1.98
C ARG A 84 -13.25 16.75 -2.18
N HIS A 85 -14.47 16.70 -2.75
CA HIS A 85 -15.10 15.44 -3.11
C HIS A 85 -14.38 14.72 -4.25
N ASP A 86 -13.80 15.48 -5.18
CA ASP A 86 -13.04 14.92 -6.30
C ASP A 86 -11.77 14.24 -5.78
N LEU A 87 -11.09 14.81 -4.76
CA LEU A 87 -9.99 14.13 -4.05
C LEU A 87 -10.40 12.76 -3.48
N ARG A 88 -11.65 12.66 -2.99
CA ARG A 88 -12.19 11.38 -2.49
C ARG A 88 -12.45 10.38 -3.62
N HIS A 89 -12.69 10.83 -4.85
CA HIS A 89 -12.78 9.96 -6.02
C HIS A 89 -11.42 9.54 -6.53
N THR A 90 -10.42 10.43 -6.49
CA THR A 90 -9.04 10.15 -6.89
C THR A 90 -8.40 9.02 -6.06
N GLY A 91 -8.64 9.01 -4.74
CA GLY A 91 -8.05 7.99 -3.85
C GLY A 91 -8.36 6.55 -4.27
N PRO A 92 -9.63 6.14 -4.40
CA PRO A 92 -9.99 4.81 -4.90
C PRO A 92 -9.44 4.49 -6.30
N THR A 93 -9.34 5.47 -7.21
CA THR A 93 -8.69 5.26 -8.52
C THR A 93 -7.22 4.90 -8.35
N TRP A 94 -6.45 5.66 -7.54
CA TRP A 94 -5.05 5.34 -7.28
C TRP A 94 -4.86 3.99 -6.58
N PHE A 95 -5.74 3.61 -5.67
CA PHE A 95 -5.71 2.26 -5.09
C PHE A 95 -5.94 1.18 -6.16
N ALA A 96 -6.86 1.40 -7.11
CA ALA A 96 -7.08 0.47 -8.21
C ALA A 96 -5.87 0.39 -9.15
N ASP A 97 -5.22 1.51 -9.44
CA ASP A 97 -4.02 1.58 -10.28
C ASP A 97 -2.80 0.94 -9.60
N ALA A 98 -2.70 1.04 -8.28
CA ALA A 98 -1.72 0.30 -7.47
C ALA A 98 -2.01 -1.22 -7.39
N GLY A 99 -3.03 -1.72 -8.09
CA GLY A 99 -3.37 -3.14 -8.14
C GLY A 99 -4.14 -3.65 -6.92
N VAL A 100 -4.67 -2.77 -6.08
CA VAL A 100 -5.45 -3.21 -4.91
C VAL A 100 -6.79 -3.78 -5.38
N GLN A 101 -7.10 -4.97 -4.88
CA GLN A 101 -8.28 -5.72 -5.30
C GLN A 101 -9.58 -4.95 -4.98
N VAL A 102 -10.55 -5.01 -5.89
CA VAL A 102 -11.81 -4.24 -5.82
C VAL A 102 -12.59 -4.47 -4.52
N HIS A 103 -12.52 -5.68 -3.95
CA HIS A 103 -13.19 -6.00 -2.69
C HIS A 103 -12.53 -5.31 -1.47
N VAL A 104 -11.20 -5.12 -1.51
CA VAL A 104 -10.44 -4.37 -0.52
C VAL A 104 -10.76 -2.88 -0.66
N LEU A 105 -10.73 -2.34 -1.88
CA LEU A 105 -11.14 -0.95 -2.17
C LEU A 105 -12.53 -0.65 -1.61
N ARG A 106 -13.50 -1.52 -1.87
CA ARG A 106 -14.89 -1.35 -1.41
C ARG A 106 -14.94 -1.17 0.10
N ARG A 107 -14.20 -2.00 0.84
CA ARG A 107 -14.15 -1.98 2.30
C ARG A 107 -13.48 -0.69 2.81
N THR A 108 -12.36 -0.31 2.21
CA THR A 108 -11.61 0.92 2.53
C THR A 108 -12.45 2.19 2.26
N ALA A 109 -13.07 2.27 1.08
CA ALA A 109 -13.91 3.39 0.68
C ALA A 109 -15.26 3.44 1.44
N GLY A 110 -15.68 2.31 2.02
CA GLY A 110 -16.91 2.16 2.78
C GLY A 110 -18.17 2.09 1.90
N HIS A 111 -18.06 1.53 0.70
CA HIS A 111 -19.19 1.40 -0.22
C HIS A 111 -20.09 0.21 0.13
N GLY A 112 -21.40 0.47 0.19
CA GLY A 112 -22.41 -0.55 0.49
C GLY A 112 -22.50 -1.65 -0.56
N SER A 113 -22.21 -1.32 -1.83
CA SER A 113 -22.21 -2.25 -2.96
C SER A 113 -20.86 -2.29 -3.67
N LEU A 114 -20.54 -3.43 -4.27
CA LEU A 114 -19.40 -3.58 -5.16
C LEU A 114 -19.60 -2.76 -6.46
N THR A 115 -20.84 -2.62 -6.94
CA THR A 115 -21.18 -1.85 -8.15
C THR A 115 -20.76 -0.39 -8.07
N THR A 116 -20.80 0.21 -6.87
CA THR A 116 -20.28 1.58 -6.65
C THR A 116 -18.76 1.66 -6.78
N THR A 117 -18.05 0.57 -6.49
CA THR A 117 -16.58 0.51 -6.49
C THR A 117 -16.02 0.10 -7.86
N GLN A 118 -16.79 -0.64 -8.66
CA GLN A 118 -16.41 -1.06 -10.01
C GLN A 118 -16.17 0.10 -10.99
N ARG A 119 -16.57 1.33 -10.64
CA ARG A 119 -16.31 2.53 -11.45
C ARG A 119 -14.87 3.03 -11.40
N TYR A 120 -14.05 2.59 -10.43
CA TYR A 120 -12.67 3.09 -10.28
C TYR A 120 -11.62 2.27 -11.05
N PRO A 121 -11.69 0.93 -11.12
CA PRO A 121 -10.76 0.17 -11.94
C PRO A 121 -11.11 0.32 -13.42
N HIS A 122 -10.18 0.87 -14.20
CA HIS A 122 -10.25 0.83 -15.66
C HIS A 122 -9.36 -0.32 -16.17
N PRO A 123 -9.94 -1.35 -16.82
CA PRO A 123 -9.16 -2.40 -17.45
C PRO A 123 -8.47 -1.83 -18.69
N ASP A 124 -7.16 -2.01 -18.75
CA ASP A 124 -6.33 -1.72 -19.92
C ASP A 124 -5.58 -3.01 -20.32
N VAL A 125 -5.25 -3.13 -21.60
CA VAL A 125 -4.51 -4.26 -22.20
C VAL A 125 -3.25 -4.57 -21.41
N HIS A 126 -2.53 -3.54 -20.95
CA HIS A 126 -1.35 -3.72 -20.10
C HIS A 126 -1.65 -4.43 -18.79
N LYS A 127 -2.76 -4.08 -18.12
CA LYS A 127 -3.19 -4.71 -16.85
C LYS A 127 -3.62 -6.17 -17.07
N ILE A 128 -4.26 -6.48 -18.20
CA ILE A 128 -4.64 -7.85 -18.57
C ILE A 128 -3.40 -8.72 -18.79
N THR A 129 -2.41 -8.22 -19.55
CA THR A 129 -1.15 -8.93 -19.79
C THR A 129 -0.36 -9.13 -18.49
N ALA A 130 -0.28 -8.09 -17.65
CA ALA A 130 0.37 -8.17 -16.34
C ALA A 130 -0.27 -9.24 -15.43
N ALA A 131 -1.59 -9.44 -15.51
CA ALA A 131 -2.28 -10.48 -14.75
C ALA A 131 -1.81 -11.90 -15.13
N GLY A 132 -1.57 -12.16 -16.42
CA GLY A 132 -1.01 -13.43 -16.89
C GLY A 132 0.42 -13.67 -16.38
N ALA A 133 1.25 -12.63 -16.39
CA ALA A 133 2.61 -12.68 -15.84
C ALA A 133 2.61 -12.94 -14.32
N ALA A 134 1.72 -12.26 -13.58
CA ALA A 134 1.56 -12.44 -12.14
C ALA A 134 1.12 -13.87 -11.77
N LEU A 135 0.19 -14.46 -12.52
CA LEU A 135 -0.21 -15.86 -12.34
C LEU A 135 0.97 -16.81 -12.59
N SER A 136 1.72 -16.56 -13.66
CA SER A 136 2.89 -17.38 -14.01
C SER A 136 3.95 -17.34 -12.90
N ALA A 137 4.23 -16.16 -12.35
CA ALA A 137 5.14 -15.99 -11.21
C ALA A 137 4.63 -16.74 -9.95
N HIS A 138 3.35 -16.62 -9.62
CA HIS A 138 2.76 -17.32 -8.48
C HIS A 138 2.87 -18.84 -8.61
N LEU A 139 2.56 -19.39 -9.78
CA LEU A 139 2.70 -20.82 -10.05
C LEU A 139 4.18 -21.25 -10.03
N GLY A 140 5.10 -20.39 -10.46
CA GLY A 140 6.54 -20.63 -10.37
C GLY A 140 7.01 -20.83 -8.93
N VAL A 141 6.54 -20.00 -7.99
CA VAL A 141 6.85 -20.16 -6.55
C VAL A 141 6.32 -21.49 -6.00
N LEU A 142 5.11 -21.88 -6.38
CA LEU A 142 4.53 -23.16 -5.93
C LEU A 142 5.24 -24.38 -6.51
N ARG A 143 5.86 -24.23 -7.69
CA ARG A 143 6.60 -25.29 -8.39
C ARG A 143 8.06 -25.35 -7.99
N ALA A 144 8.60 -24.34 -7.31
CA ALA A 144 9.97 -24.36 -6.83
C ALA A 144 10.16 -25.61 -5.96
N PRO A 145 11.16 -26.47 -6.24
CA PRO A 145 11.40 -27.64 -5.44
C PRO A 145 11.62 -27.18 -4.00
N ARG A 146 10.86 -27.73 -3.05
CA ARG A 146 11.25 -27.66 -1.64
C ARG A 146 12.61 -28.31 -1.60
N SER A 147 13.66 -27.52 -1.39
CA SER A 147 14.93 -28.05 -0.97
C SER A 147 14.65 -28.88 0.28
N LEU A 148 14.68 -30.21 0.12
CA LEU A 148 14.80 -31.08 1.27
C LEU A 148 16.12 -30.68 1.94
N PRO A 149 16.16 -30.52 3.27
CA PRO A 149 17.42 -30.30 3.96
C PRO A 149 18.39 -31.42 3.51
N GLU A 150 19.55 -31.02 2.98
CA GLU A 150 20.63 -31.96 2.66
C GLU A 150 20.77 -32.93 3.85
N PRO A 151 20.81 -34.25 3.62
CA PRO A 151 20.98 -35.19 4.71
C PRO A 151 22.28 -34.82 5.41
N ASP A 152 22.14 -34.43 6.68
CA ASP A 152 23.19 -34.23 7.67
C ASP A 152 24.26 -35.31 7.49
N ARG A 153 25.36 -34.95 6.81
CA ARG A 153 26.54 -35.81 6.69
C ARG A 153 27.19 -35.82 8.06
N ARG A 154 26.60 -36.58 8.99
CA ARG A 154 27.29 -36.99 10.19
C ARG A 154 28.50 -37.82 9.76
N ASP A 155 29.66 -37.30 10.13
CA ASP A 155 30.97 -37.93 9.96
C ASP A 155 30.91 -39.42 10.33
N PRO A 156 31.42 -40.32 9.50
CA PRO A 156 31.53 -41.72 9.90
C PRO A 156 32.48 -41.83 11.09
N LEU A 157 32.00 -42.52 12.14
CA LEU A 157 32.75 -42.82 13.35
C LEU A 157 34.18 -43.30 13.03
N THR A 158 35.14 -42.75 13.74
CA THR A 158 36.54 -43.21 13.82
C THR A 158 36.62 -44.73 14.07
N PRO A 159 37.39 -45.50 13.30
CA PRO A 159 37.67 -46.89 13.62
C PRO A 159 38.74 -47.00 14.70
N VAL A 160 38.50 -47.88 15.68
CA VAL A 160 39.46 -48.27 16.72
C VAL A 160 40.64 -49.04 16.10
N LYS A 161 41.84 -48.70 16.61
CA LYS A 161 43.20 -49.12 16.27
C LYS A 161 43.43 -50.64 16.11
N GLY A 162 44.14 -51.05 15.04
CA GLY A 162 44.71 -52.39 14.89
C GLY A 162 45.68 -52.57 13.71
N ALA A 163 46.99 -52.57 14.02
CA ALA A 163 48.14 -53.24 13.37
C ALA A 163 48.48 -53.09 11.85
N GLY A 164 49.70 -52.58 11.58
CA GLY A 164 50.62 -53.11 10.53
C GLY A 164 50.66 -52.38 9.18
N PRO A 165 51.81 -52.35 8.45
CA PRO A 165 52.34 -51.08 7.95
C PRO A 165 52.46 -50.90 6.41
N GLN A 166 52.38 -49.62 6.02
CA GLN A 166 53.23 -48.87 5.06
C GLN A 166 53.17 -49.17 3.54
N LEU A 167 52.86 -48.14 2.74
CA LEU A 167 53.70 -47.57 1.67
C LEU A 167 53.06 -46.29 1.04
N VAL A 168 53.91 -45.35 0.67
CA VAL A 168 53.68 -43.95 0.19
C VAL A 168 53.88 -43.89 -1.35
N PRO A 169 53.90 -42.73 -2.06
CA PRO A 169 52.96 -41.59 -2.24
C PRO A 169 52.62 -41.35 -3.76
N LYS A 170 51.77 -40.36 -4.09
CA LYS A 170 52.16 -39.15 -4.89
C LYS A 170 51.00 -38.21 -5.27
N ASN A 171 51.34 -36.93 -5.18
CA ASN A 171 50.63 -35.69 -5.53
C ASN A 171 50.36 -35.53 -7.03
N ASP A 172 49.37 -34.69 -7.37
CA ASP A 172 49.54 -33.39 -8.07
C ASP A 172 48.17 -32.68 -8.08
N GLN A 173 47.97 -31.58 -7.35
CA GLN A 173 48.24 -30.17 -7.70
C GLN A 173 47.61 -29.68 -9.03
N GLY A 174 46.69 -28.72 -8.93
CA GLY A 174 46.42 -27.77 -10.02
C GLY A 174 45.02 -27.13 -10.02
N PRO A 175 44.88 -25.82 -9.72
CA PRO A 175 43.61 -25.10 -9.59
C PRO A 175 43.34 -24.16 -10.79
N VAL A 176 42.43 -23.18 -10.60
CA VAL A 176 42.09 -21.96 -11.39
C VAL A 176 40.76 -22.04 -12.16
N SER A 177 39.91 -21.02 -12.31
CA SER A 177 39.78 -19.59 -11.92
C SER A 177 38.36 -19.18 -12.37
N ASP A 178 37.55 -18.50 -11.56
CA ASP A 178 37.32 -17.04 -11.54
C ASP A 178 36.83 -16.41 -12.87
N ALA A 179 35.66 -15.76 -12.82
CA ALA A 179 35.27 -14.63 -13.68
C ALA A 179 33.93 -14.02 -13.23
N SER A 180 34.03 -12.86 -12.61
CA SER A 180 32.99 -11.84 -12.43
C SER A 180 32.49 -11.26 -13.75
N GLU A 181 31.22 -10.89 -13.85
CA GLU A 181 30.81 -9.78 -14.72
C GLU A 181 29.52 -9.08 -14.25
N THR A 182 29.54 -7.77 -14.47
CA THR A 182 28.71 -6.65 -14.05
C THR A 182 27.31 -6.57 -14.68
N GLY A 183 26.34 -6.02 -13.94
CA GLY A 183 24.96 -5.77 -14.41
C GLY A 183 24.76 -4.44 -15.16
N PRO A 184 23.51 -4.10 -15.58
CA PRO A 184 23.17 -2.74 -16.00
C PRO A 184 21.95 -2.12 -15.30
N GLU A 185 22.20 -0.93 -14.77
CA GLU A 185 21.47 0.35 -14.81
C GLU A 185 19.95 0.40 -15.12
N LEU A 186 19.19 0.95 -14.17
CA LEU A 186 17.77 1.33 -14.24
C LEU A 186 17.56 2.60 -15.09
N ARG A 187 16.65 2.54 -16.08
CA ARG A 187 16.00 3.73 -16.67
C ARG A 187 14.55 3.81 -16.22
N LEU A 188 14.19 4.88 -15.50
CA LEU A 188 12.82 5.24 -15.15
C LEU A 188 12.23 6.12 -16.26
N SER A 189 11.13 5.68 -16.89
CA SER A 189 10.32 6.49 -17.79
C SER A 189 9.13 7.12 -17.02
N PRO A 190 8.71 8.35 -17.36
CA PRO A 190 7.58 9.00 -16.70
C PRO A 190 6.25 8.37 -17.14
N VAL A 191 5.46 7.89 -16.18
CA VAL A 191 4.10 7.39 -16.40
C VAL A 191 3.18 8.57 -16.68
N GLY A 192 2.55 8.56 -17.85
CA GLY A 192 1.63 9.59 -18.30
C GLY A 192 0.36 9.68 -17.45
N THR A 193 0.03 10.90 -17.04
CA THR A 193 -1.29 11.33 -16.55
C THR A 193 -2.29 11.30 -17.71
N THR A 194 -3.02 10.20 -17.87
CA THR A 194 -4.22 10.14 -18.72
C THR A 194 -5.38 9.60 -17.90
N GLY A 195 -6.44 10.40 -17.72
CA GLY A 195 -7.72 9.92 -17.21
C GLY A 195 -8.30 10.72 -16.04
N PHE A 196 -8.44 12.03 -16.18
CA PHE A 196 -9.41 12.79 -15.37
C PHE A 196 -10.51 13.30 -16.31
N GLU A 197 -11.54 12.48 -16.54
CA GLU A 197 -12.83 12.98 -17.01
C GLU A 197 -13.74 13.15 -15.78
N PRO A 198 -14.23 14.37 -15.50
CA PRO A 198 -15.20 14.56 -14.44
C PRO A 198 -16.52 13.88 -14.83
N ALA A 199 -17.08 13.07 -13.94
CA ALA A 199 -18.41 12.53 -14.12
C ALA A 199 -19.42 13.68 -14.20
N THR A 200 -20.02 13.85 -15.39
CA THR A 200 -21.15 14.75 -15.68
C THR A 200 -22.32 14.44 -14.72
N PRO A 201 -23.08 15.47 -14.28
CA PRO A 201 -24.07 15.37 -13.19
C PRO A 201 -25.15 14.29 -13.34
#